data_AF-Q6QPM8-F1
#
_entry.id   AF-Q6QPM8-F1
#
_cell.length_a   1.000
_cell.length_b   1.000
_cell.length_c   1.000
_cell.angle_alpha   90.00
_cell.angle_beta   90.00
_cell.angle_gamma   90.00
#
_symmetry.space_group_name_H-M   'P 1'
#
loop_
_entity.id
_entity.type
_entity.pdbx_description
1 polymer ?
#
loop_
_entity_poly.entity_id
_entity_poly.type
_entity_poly.pdbx_seq_one_letter_code
_entity_poly.pdbx_strand_id
1 'polypeptide(L)'
;MKGFLATYVMFSLAGLLLAEPCEHNGVTYNPGDAYHKDQCTTCYCGEDSEAFCIPLQCDWPQCEDGASPVYLEDSCCPGCP
;
A
#
# COMPACT_ATOMS: atom_id res chain seq x y z
N MET A 1 -34.31 18.89 28.18
CA MET A 1 -33.14 19.46 27.47
C MET A 1 -31.81 18.76 27.78
N LYS A 2 -31.81 17.49 28.26
CA LYS A 2 -30.58 16.74 28.61
C LYS A 2 -30.12 15.75 27.53
N GLY A 3 -30.94 15.51 26.50
CA GLY A 3 -30.66 14.54 25.44
C GLY A 3 -29.85 15.07 24.25
N PHE A 4 -29.81 16.38 24.04
CA PHE A 4 -29.10 16.96 22.88
C PHE A 4 -27.57 16.99 23.07
N LEU A 5 -27.09 17.22 24.30
CA LEU A 5 -25.66 17.17 24.62
C LEU A 5 -25.08 15.76 24.47
N ALA A 6 -25.81 14.71 24.88
CA ALA A 6 -25.33 13.33 24.81
C ALA A 6 -25.15 12.83 23.37
N THR A 7 -26.10 13.16 22.47
CA THR A 7 -25.97 12.85 21.03
C THR A 7 -24.80 13.61 20.41
N TYR A 8 -24.62 14.88 20.76
CA TYR A 8 -23.51 15.70 20.25
C TYR A 8 -22.14 15.18 20.72
N VAL A 9 -22.03 14.74 21.98
CA VAL A 9 -20.81 14.15 22.56
C VAL A 9 -20.48 12.79 21.92
N MET A 10 -21.48 11.95 21.58
CA MET A 10 -21.24 10.69 20.85
C MET A 10 -20.75 10.92 19.41
N PHE A 11 -21.33 11.90 18.70
CA PHE A 11 -20.86 12.29 17.37
C PHE A 11 -19.47 12.94 17.40
N SER A 12 -19.13 13.70 18.45
CA SER A 12 -17.82 14.35 18.58
C SER A 12 -16.71 13.45 19.15
N LEU A 13 -17.03 12.41 19.93
CA LEU A 13 -16.06 11.38 20.35
C LEU A 13 -15.76 10.38 19.23
N ALA A 14 -16.74 10.06 18.38
CA ALA A 14 -16.54 9.21 17.20
C ALA A 14 -15.67 9.87 16.12
N GLY A 15 -15.60 11.20 16.07
CA GLY A 15 -14.84 11.95 15.07
C GLY A 15 -13.38 12.24 15.42
N LEU A 16 -12.88 11.83 16.59
CA LEU A 16 -11.56 12.25 17.08
C LEU A 16 -10.40 11.26 16.85
N LEU A 17 -10.63 10.11 16.17
CA LEU A 17 -9.63 9.01 16.05
C LEU A 17 -9.71 8.21 14.72
N LEU A 18 -10.24 8.80 13.65
CA LEU A 18 -10.59 8.05 12.42
C LEU A 18 -9.43 7.97 11.44
N ALA A 19 -8.33 7.33 11.82
CA ALA A 19 -7.41 6.83 10.80
C ALA A 19 -8.13 5.64 10.13
N GLU A 20 -8.56 5.81 8.88
CA GLU A 20 -9.40 4.82 8.19
C GLU A 20 -8.54 3.75 7.51
N PRO A 21 -8.86 2.45 7.66
CA PRO A 21 -8.04 1.39 7.09
C PRO A 21 -8.24 1.28 5.58
N CYS A 22 -7.17 0.92 4.87
CA CYS A 22 -7.21 0.65 3.43
C CYS A 22 -7.70 -0.78 3.15
N GLU A 23 -8.45 -0.97 2.08
CA GLU A 23 -8.81 -2.30 1.58
C GLU A 23 -8.11 -2.58 0.25
N HIS A 24 -7.42 -3.71 0.16
CA HIS A 24 -6.82 -4.19 -1.09
C HIS A 24 -7.00 -5.71 -1.24
N ASN A 25 -7.62 -6.13 -2.36
CA ASN A 25 -7.92 -7.53 -2.66
C ASN A 25 -8.64 -8.29 -1.53
N GLY A 26 -9.55 -7.61 -0.81
CA GLY A 26 -10.29 -8.18 0.32
C GLY A 26 -9.48 -8.29 1.62
N VAL A 27 -8.26 -7.74 1.66
CA VAL A 27 -7.43 -7.63 2.86
C VAL A 27 -7.47 -6.19 3.36
N THR A 28 -7.65 -6.02 4.66
CA THR A 28 -7.67 -4.72 5.33
C THR A 28 -6.30 -4.41 5.94
N TYR A 29 -5.80 -3.19 5.70
CA TYR A 29 -4.52 -2.67 6.17
C TYR A 29 -4.78 -1.44 7.03
N ASN A 30 -4.14 -1.37 8.19
CA ASN A 30 -4.23 -0.19 9.05
C ASN A 30 -3.39 0.96 8.48
N PRO A 31 -3.72 2.21 8.81
CA PRO A 31 -2.87 3.34 8.50
C PRO A 31 -1.42 3.13 8.98
N GLY A 32 -0.47 3.36 8.08
CA GLY A 32 0.96 3.08 8.29
C GLY A 32 1.42 1.69 7.86
N ASP A 33 0.50 0.74 7.63
CA ASP A 33 0.87 -0.59 7.13
C ASP A 33 1.43 -0.49 5.70
N ALA A 34 2.43 -1.32 5.42
CA ALA A 34 2.98 -1.52 4.09
C ALA A 34 2.55 -2.86 3.51
N TYR A 35 2.29 -2.92 2.21
CA TYR A 35 1.94 -4.14 1.52
C TYR A 35 2.42 -4.15 0.06
N HIS A 36 2.59 -5.34 -0.51
CA HIS A 36 2.88 -5.51 -1.92
C HIS A 36 1.59 -5.67 -2.71
N LYS A 37 1.35 -4.73 -3.65
CA LYS A 37 0.22 -4.81 -4.59
C LYS A 37 0.49 -5.83 -5.69
N ASP A 38 1.74 -5.90 -6.11
CA ASP A 38 2.30 -6.83 -7.07
C ASP A 38 3.80 -7.01 -6.74
N GLN A 39 4.52 -7.74 -7.58
CA GLN A 39 5.95 -8.04 -7.38
C GLN A 39 6.84 -6.79 -7.43
N CYS A 40 6.35 -5.70 -8.02
CA CYS A 40 7.10 -4.47 -8.25
C CYS A 40 6.61 -3.27 -7.44
N THR A 41 5.44 -3.35 -6.82
CA THR A 41 4.81 -2.17 -6.23
C THR A 41 4.58 -2.35 -4.75
N THR A 42 5.23 -1.51 -3.95
CA THR A 42 5.00 -1.41 -2.51
C THR A 42 4.06 -0.25 -2.24
N CYS A 43 2.98 -0.50 -1.50
CA CYS A 43 2.02 0.49 -1.09
C CYS A 43 2.07 0.71 0.43
N TYR A 44 1.77 1.93 0.84
CA TYR A 44 1.63 2.34 2.24
C TYR A 44 0.21 2.87 2.45
N CYS A 45 -0.49 2.35 3.46
CA CYS A 45 -1.82 2.83 3.79
C CYS A 45 -1.76 4.19 4.49
N GLY A 46 -2.43 5.19 3.92
CA GLY A 46 -2.59 6.53 4.48
C GLY A 46 -3.62 6.58 5.61
N GLU A 47 -3.67 7.70 6.33
CA GLU A 47 -4.66 7.93 7.39
C GLU A 47 -6.07 8.21 6.85
N ASP A 48 -6.17 8.58 5.58
CA ASP A 48 -7.39 8.94 4.85
C ASP A 48 -7.97 7.78 4.03
N SER A 49 -7.61 6.54 4.35
CA SER A 49 -7.94 5.34 3.58
C SER A 49 -7.37 5.33 2.15
N GLU A 50 -6.49 6.25 1.79
CA GLU A 50 -5.81 6.26 0.49
C GLU A 50 -4.44 5.57 0.58
N ALA A 51 -4.13 4.71 -0.39
CA ALA A 51 -2.85 4.01 -0.44
C ALA A 51 -1.84 4.75 -1.32
N PHE A 52 -0.66 5.04 -0.78
CA PHE A 52 0.47 5.61 -1.52
C PHE A 52 1.37 4.48 -2.04
N CYS A 53 1.39 4.27 -3.35
CA CYS A 53 2.13 3.17 -3.98
C CYS A 53 3.39 3.67 -4.70
N ILE A 54 4.49 2.96 -4.50
CA ILE A 54 5.80 3.24 -5.06
C ILE A 54 6.20 2.04 -5.94
N PRO A 55 6.29 2.20 -7.27
CA PRO A 55 6.81 1.17 -8.14
C PRO A 55 8.34 1.07 -8.00
N LEU A 56 8.87 -0.14 -8.06
CA LEU A 56 10.29 -0.41 -8.14
C LEU A 56 10.78 -0.09 -9.54
N GLN A 57 11.84 0.70 -9.62
CA GLN A 57 12.57 0.93 -10.87
C GLN A 57 13.76 -0.01 -10.92
N CYS A 58 13.78 -0.89 -11.92
CA CYS A 58 14.88 -1.82 -12.13
C CYS A 58 15.97 -1.17 -13.02
N ASP A 59 17.22 -1.54 -12.75
CA ASP A 59 18.32 -1.34 -13.69
C ASP A 59 18.31 -2.42 -14.77
N TRP A 60 19.02 -2.17 -15.87
CA TRP A 60 19.22 -3.14 -16.94
C TRP A 60 20.60 -3.81 -16.80
N PRO A 61 20.68 -5.07 -16.36
CA PRO A 61 21.97 -5.70 -16.11
C PRO A 61 22.76 -5.93 -17.40
N GLN A 62 24.08 -5.87 -17.30
CA GLN A 62 24.99 -6.25 -18.38
C GLN A 62 25.43 -7.70 -18.13
N CYS A 63 24.93 -8.63 -18.94
CA CYS A 63 25.22 -10.05 -18.78
C CYS A 63 26.50 -10.47 -19.52
N GLU A 64 27.11 -11.55 -19.05
CA GLU A 64 28.29 -12.15 -19.69
C GLU A 64 27.93 -12.76 -21.05
N ASP A 65 28.96 -12.98 -21.89
CA ASP A 65 28.85 -13.61 -23.21
C ASP A 65 27.85 -12.95 -24.18
N GLY A 66 27.47 -11.69 -23.91
CA GLY A 66 26.48 -10.97 -24.70
C GLY A 66 25.05 -11.47 -24.52
N ALA A 67 24.78 -12.22 -23.45
CA ALA A 67 23.42 -12.63 -23.11
C ALA A 67 22.52 -11.40 -22.88
N SER A 68 21.27 -11.51 -23.30
CA SER A 68 20.27 -10.47 -23.02
C SER A 68 19.59 -10.75 -21.68
N PRO A 69 19.35 -9.73 -20.83
CA PRO A 69 18.58 -9.92 -19.61
C PRO A 69 17.18 -10.47 -19.90
N VAL A 70 16.69 -11.35 -19.02
CA VAL A 70 15.40 -12.01 -19.11
C VAL A 70 14.58 -11.79 -17.85
N TYR A 71 13.26 -11.67 -18.02
CA TYR A 71 12.32 -11.68 -16.90
C TYR A 71 11.93 -13.12 -16.58
N LEU A 72 12.12 -13.53 -15.34
CA LEU A 72 11.65 -14.80 -14.82
C LEU A 72 10.18 -14.69 -14.40
N GLU A 73 9.48 -15.82 -14.38
CA GLU A 73 8.13 -15.87 -13.81
C GLU A 73 8.18 -15.43 -12.35
N ASP A 74 7.23 -14.59 -11.96
CA ASP A 74 7.16 -13.95 -10.65
C ASP A 74 8.35 -13.05 -10.25
N SER A 75 9.16 -12.61 -11.22
CA SER A 75 10.20 -11.60 -11.00
C SER A 75 9.76 -10.18 -11.39
N CYS A 76 10.08 -9.22 -10.53
CA CYS A 76 9.90 -7.81 -10.87
C CYS A 76 10.98 -7.29 -11.84
N CYS A 77 12.24 -7.65 -11.62
CA CYS A 77 13.38 -7.12 -12.37
C CYS A 77 14.00 -8.17 -13.29
N PRO A 78 14.55 -7.76 -14.44
CA PRO A 78 15.24 -8.68 -15.34
C PRO A 78 16.56 -9.14 -14.70
N GLY A 79 16.88 -10.41 -14.91
CA GLY A 79 18.14 -11.02 -14.50
C GLY A 79 18.92 -11.56 -15.70
N CYS A 80 20.15 -12.00 -15.47
CA CYS A 80 20.88 -12.77 -16.48
C CYS A 80 20.44 -14.24 -16.45
N PRO A 81 20.30 -14.88 -17.62
CA PRO A 81 19.93 -16.30 -17.72
C PRO A 81 21.00 -17.24 -17.13
#